data_AF-A0A820W0L9-F1
#
_entry.id   AF-A0A820W0L9-F1
#
_cell.length_a   1.000
_cell.length_b   1.000
_cell.length_c   1.000
_cell.angle_alpha   90.00
_cell.angle_beta   90.00
_cell.angle_gamma   90.00
#
_symmetry.space_group_name_H-M   'P 1'
#
loop_
_entity.id
_entity.type
_entity.pdbx_description
1 polymer ?
#
loop_
_entity_poly.entity_id
_entity_poly.type
_entity_poly.pdbx_seq_one_letter_code
_entity_poly.pdbx_strand_id
1 'polypeptide(L)'
;MRNPTQRVTLNMGMSMPAWFDIYGLDKNAREDQAGIEKSSKLLNELVEEEIKNGIPPERIIVGGFSMGGAVAIHAALTSPHTLGGVVALSTWLPLSTTFPQALVSGDKKINLPILQCH
;
A
#
# COMPACT_ATOMS: atom_id res chain seq x y z
N MET A 1 10.70 3.18 7.56
CA MET A 1 11.28 1.92 7.08
C MET A 1 11.96 2.14 5.74
N ARG A 2 13.07 1.44 5.44
CA ARG A 2 13.62 1.39 4.07
C ARG A 2 12.93 0.26 3.30
N ASN A 3 12.59 0.50 2.04
CA ASN A 3 12.08 -0.52 1.15
C ASN A 3 13.11 -1.65 0.92
N PRO A 4 12.66 -2.90 0.70
CA PRO A 4 13.58 -4.02 0.47
C PRO A 4 14.33 -3.85 -0.86
N THR A 5 15.55 -4.38 -0.93
CA THR A 5 16.30 -4.45 -2.19
C THR A 5 15.81 -5.64 -3.00
N GLN A 6 15.32 -5.40 -4.22
CA GLN A 6 14.86 -6.43 -5.14
C GLN A 6 15.13 -6.03 -6.60
N ARG A 7 14.98 -6.99 -7.52
CA ARG A 7 15.12 -6.72 -8.96
C ARG A 7 13.88 -5.99 -9.47
N VAL A 8 14.08 -4.98 -10.31
CA VAL A 8 13.00 -4.24 -10.97
C VAL A 8 13.06 -4.50 -12.48
N THR A 9 12.05 -5.18 -13.01
CA THR A 9 11.95 -5.59 -14.41
C THR A 9 11.98 -4.40 -15.37
N LEU A 10 11.26 -3.31 -15.04
CA LEU A 10 11.28 -2.06 -15.81
C LEU A 10 12.71 -1.50 -16.00
N ASN A 11 13.58 -1.68 -15.01
CA ASN A 11 14.96 -1.21 -15.03
C ASN A 11 15.93 -2.33 -15.43
N MET A 12 15.57 -3.12 -16.45
CA MET A 12 16.39 -4.22 -16.98
C MET A 12 16.79 -5.26 -15.91
N GLY A 13 15.96 -5.45 -14.88
CA GLY A 13 16.22 -6.39 -13.78
C GLY A 13 17.29 -5.92 -12.79
N MET A 14 17.66 -4.64 -12.81
CA MET A 14 18.61 -4.05 -11.86
C MET A 14 18.10 -4.21 -10.42
N SER A 15 19.01 -4.58 -9.51
CA SER A 15 18.72 -4.70 -8.09
C SER A 15 18.76 -3.33 -7.44
N MET A 16 17.63 -2.88 -6.90
CA MET A 16 17.50 -1.58 -6.27
C MET A 16 16.44 -1.60 -5.17
N PRO A 17 16.39 -0.60 -4.29
CA PRO A 17 15.33 -0.52 -3.29
C PRO A 17 13.97 -0.35 -3.98
N ALA A 18 13.07 -1.32 -3.81
CA ALA A 18 11.73 -1.30 -4.36
C ALA A 18 10.75 -2.06 -3.44
N TRP A 19 9.48 -1.68 -3.44
CA TRP A 19 8.46 -2.39 -2.66
C TRP A 19 7.94 -3.62 -3.39
N PHE A 20 7.80 -3.56 -4.71
CA PHE A 20 7.39 -4.68 -5.55
C PHE A 20 7.97 -4.48 -6.95
N ASP A 21 7.83 -5.49 -7.81
CA ASP A 21 8.34 -5.41 -9.17
C ASP A 21 7.43 -4.54 -10.06
N ILE A 22 8.04 -3.81 -10.99
CA ILE A 22 7.33 -2.94 -11.93
C ILE A 22 7.58 -3.46 -13.35
N TYR A 23 6.49 -3.74 -14.08
CA TYR A 23 6.54 -4.23 -15.46
C TYR A 23 6.28 -3.12 -16.49
N GLY A 24 5.64 -2.02 -16.09
CA GLY A 24 5.31 -0.88 -16.92
C GLY A 24 4.79 0.28 -16.08
N LEU A 25 4.66 1.46 -16.69
CA LEU A 25 4.17 2.68 -16.03
C LEU A 25 2.77 3.10 -16.49
N ASP A 26 2.24 2.45 -17.52
CA ASP A 26 0.90 2.73 -18.01
C ASP A 26 -0.15 1.93 -17.22
N LYS A 27 -1.39 2.42 -17.24
CA LYS A 27 -2.52 1.83 -16.50
C LYS A 27 -2.88 0.40 -16.92
N ASN A 28 -2.44 -0.06 -18.09
CA ASN A 28 -2.73 -1.39 -18.60
C ASN A 28 -1.54 -2.35 -18.39
N ALA A 29 -0.43 -1.86 -17.83
CA ALA A 29 0.70 -2.68 -17.49
C ALA A 29 0.27 -3.77 -16.50
N ARG A 30 0.84 -4.96 -16.66
CA ARG A 30 0.71 -6.01 -15.65
C ARG A 30 1.26 -5.48 -14.32
N GLU A 31 0.62 -5.86 -13.22
CA GLU A 31 1.09 -5.55 -11.85
C GLU A 31 1.63 -6.80 -11.15
N ASP A 32 2.61 -6.61 -10.27
CA ASP A 32 3.16 -7.65 -9.39
C ASP A 32 2.27 -7.83 -8.15
N GLN A 33 1.12 -8.50 -8.34
CA GLN A 33 0.16 -8.72 -7.27
C GLN A 33 0.79 -9.34 -6.01
N ALA A 34 1.62 -10.37 -6.18
CA ALA A 34 2.26 -11.05 -5.05
C ALA A 34 3.23 -10.12 -4.30
N GLY A 35 4.01 -9.30 -5.01
CA GLY A 35 4.88 -8.29 -4.40
C GLY A 35 4.11 -7.19 -3.67
N ILE A 36 3.00 -6.70 -4.25
CA ILE A 36 2.13 -5.69 -3.65
C ILE A 36 1.51 -6.22 -2.35
N GLU A 37 0.96 -7.44 -2.37
CA GLU A 37 0.38 -8.10 -1.19
C GLU A 37 1.44 -8.33 -0.11
N LYS A 38 2.64 -8.80 -0.50
CA LYS A 38 3.76 -8.99 0.43
C LYS A 38 4.19 -7.69 1.10
N SER A 39 4.33 -6.60 0.34
CA SER A 39 4.70 -5.29 0.89
C SER A 39 3.60 -4.68 1.76
N SER A 40 2.34 -4.90 1.39
CA SER A 40 1.20 -4.49 2.21
C SER A 40 1.15 -5.23 3.53
N LYS A 41 1.43 -6.54 3.52
CA LYS A 41 1.54 -7.35 4.73
C LYS A 41 2.65 -6.83 5.65
N LEU A 42 3.84 -6.53 5.11
CA LEU A 42 4.95 -5.98 5.88
C LEU A 42 4.58 -4.64 6.54
N LEU A 43 3.87 -3.76 5.83
CA LEU A 43 3.38 -2.51 6.41
C LEU A 43 2.34 -2.75 7.51
N ASN A 44 1.42 -3.70 7.32
CA ASN A 44 0.43 -4.05 8.33
C ASN A 44 1.06 -4.73 9.57
N GLU A 45 2.15 -5.48 9.42
CA GLU A 45 2.93 -6.02 10.55
C GLU A 45 3.51 -4.89 11.41
N LEU A 46 4.03 -3.82 10.80
CA LEU A 46 4.50 -2.63 11.53
C LEU A 46 3.36 -1.90 12.23
N VAL A 47 2.21 -1.74 11.55
CA VAL A 47 1.01 -1.15 12.18
C VAL A 47 0.60 -1.96 13.41
N GLU A 48 0.62 -3.29 13.31
CA GLU A 48 0.30 -4.19 14.43
C GLU A 48 1.30 -4.06 15.59
N GLU A 49 2.59 -3.84 15.30
CA GLU A 49 3.60 -3.55 16.33
C GLU A 49 3.30 -2.24 17.06
N GLU A 50 2.93 -1.18 16.35
CA GLU A 50 2.55 0.10 16.97
C GLU A 50 1.28 -0.03 17.82
N ILE A 51 0.31 -0.85 17.37
CA ILE A 51 -0.89 -1.16 18.14
C ILE A 51 -0.53 -1.90 19.44
N LYS A 52 0.36 -2.89 19.37
CA LYS A 52 0.85 -3.62 20.56
C LYS A 52 1.61 -2.71 21.52
N ASN A 53 2.27 -1.67 21.01
CA ASN A 53 2.91 -0.63 21.81
C ASN A 53 1.92 0.38 22.41
N GLY A 54 0.61 0.19 22.21
CA GLY A 54 -0.45 0.96 22.83
C GLY A 54 -0.99 2.13 22.01
N ILE A 55 -0.62 2.24 20.72
CA ILE A 55 -1.17 3.26 19.82
C ILE A 55 -2.47 2.75 19.19
N PRO A 56 -3.64 3.36 19.48
CA PRO A 56 -4.89 2.94 18.85
C PRO A 56 -4.82 3.06 17.32
N PRO A 57 -5.39 2.12 16.55
CA PRO A 57 -5.31 2.12 15.08
C PRO A 57 -5.81 3.43 14.42
N GLU A 58 -6.85 4.04 14.97
CA GLU A 58 -7.42 5.31 14.52
C GLU A 58 -6.48 6.52 14.69
N ARG A 59 -5.36 6.35 15.40
CA ARG A 59 -4.29 7.35 15.53
C ARG A 59 -3.08 7.07 14.63
N ILE A 60 -3.15 6.01 13.82
CA ILE A 60 -2.08 5.63 12.90
C ILE A 60 -2.46 6.08 11.49
N ILE A 61 -1.60 6.90 10.89
CA ILE A 61 -1.71 7.29 9.48
C ILE A 61 -0.56 6.63 8.73
N VAL A 62 -0.88 5.92 7.65
CA VAL A 62 0.13 5.39 6.73
C VAL A 62 0.22 6.25 5.48
N GLY A 63 1.39 6.36 4.89
CA GLY A 63 1.54 7.17 3.70
C GLY A 63 2.84 6.95 2.97
N GLY A 64 2.90 7.47 1.75
CA GLY A 64 4.07 7.34 0.90
C GLY A 64 3.98 8.12 -0.41
N PHE A 65 5.13 8.19 -1.07
CA PHE A 65 5.29 8.79 -2.38
C PHE A 65 5.45 7.71 -3.46
N SER A 66 4.83 7.92 -4.63
CA SER A 66 4.91 7.01 -5.78
C SER A 66 4.62 5.57 -5.36
N MET A 67 5.49 4.60 -5.67
CA MET A 67 5.33 3.20 -5.28
C MET A 67 5.05 3.00 -3.78
N GLY A 68 5.62 3.82 -2.89
CA GLY A 68 5.34 3.75 -1.46
C GLY A 68 3.90 4.17 -1.12
N GLY A 69 3.35 5.13 -1.85
CA GLY A 69 1.95 5.52 -1.74
C GLY A 69 1.01 4.39 -2.18
N ALA A 70 1.39 3.64 -3.22
CA ALA A 70 0.61 2.51 -3.72
C ALA A 70 0.51 1.40 -2.66
N VAL A 71 1.63 1.08 -1.99
CA VAL A 71 1.65 0.16 -0.85
C VAL A 71 0.81 0.70 0.31
N ALA A 72 0.93 1.98 0.66
CA ALA A 72 0.19 2.57 1.77
C ALA A 72 -1.33 2.48 1.57
N ILE A 73 -1.81 2.82 0.37
CA ILE A 73 -3.23 2.70 0.00
C ILE A 73 -3.69 1.25 0.10
N HIS A 74 -2.97 0.32 -0.56
CA HIS A 74 -3.37 -1.08 -0.60
C HIS A 74 -3.36 -1.71 0.81
N ALA A 75 -2.33 -1.46 1.61
CA ALA A 75 -2.22 -1.94 2.98
C ALA A 75 -3.36 -1.44 3.86
N ALA A 76 -3.69 -0.14 3.80
CA ALA A 76 -4.75 0.44 4.62
C ALA A 76 -6.13 -0.11 4.23
N LEU A 77 -6.43 -0.21 2.94
CA LEU A 77 -7.71 -0.73 2.45
C LEU A 77 -7.87 -2.24 2.71
N THR A 78 -6.77 -2.99 2.78
CA THR A 78 -6.78 -4.44 3.08
C THR A 78 -6.57 -4.75 4.56
N SER A 79 -6.23 -3.74 5.39
CA SER A 79 -5.96 -3.91 6.82
C SER A 79 -7.19 -4.47 7.57
N PRO A 80 -7.01 -5.35 8.58
CA PRO A 80 -8.09 -5.73 9.48
C PRO A 80 -8.52 -4.59 10.41
N HIS A 81 -7.69 -3.56 10.57
CA HIS A 81 -7.93 -2.41 11.44
C HIS A 81 -8.41 -1.20 10.64
N THR A 82 -9.23 -0.35 11.25
CA THR A 82 -9.58 0.95 10.68
C THR A 82 -8.52 1.97 11.10
N LEU A 83 -7.67 2.37 10.15
CA LEU A 83 -6.60 3.32 10.41
C LEU A 83 -7.13 4.76 10.48
N GLY A 84 -6.33 5.66 11.06
CA GLY A 84 -6.64 7.10 11.12
C GLY A 84 -6.65 7.79 9.77
N GLY A 85 -5.95 7.25 8.78
CA GLY A 85 -6.00 7.74 7.41
C GLY A 85 -4.83 7.30 6.53
N VAL A 86 -4.88 7.75 5.28
CA VAL A 86 -3.83 7.53 4.27
C VAL A 86 -3.37 8.86 3.69
N VAL A 87 -2.05 9.03 3.55
CA VAL A 87 -1.44 10.13 2.79
C VAL A 87 -0.75 9.57 1.55
N ALA A 88 -1.30 9.87 0.39
CA ALA A 88 -0.92 9.31 -0.90
C ALA A 88 -0.37 10.41 -1.82
N LEU A 89 0.94 10.41 -2.07
CA LEU A 89 1.61 11.47 -2.84
C LEU A 89 2.10 10.95 -4.20
N SER A 90 1.62 11.54 -5.29
CA SER A 90 1.93 11.21 -6.70
C SER A 90 1.98 9.71 -6.94
N THR A 91 0.89 9.04 -6.56
CA THR A 91 0.75 7.58 -6.56
C THR A 91 -0.55 7.14 -7.25
N TRP A 92 -0.73 5.83 -7.39
CA TRP A 92 -1.93 5.16 -7.89
C TRP A 92 -2.47 4.16 -6.86
N LEU A 93 -3.71 3.68 -7.09
CA LEU A 93 -4.28 2.51 -6.42
C LEU A 93 -3.85 1.25 -7.19
N PRO A 94 -3.01 0.37 -6.63
CA PRO A 94 -2.63 -0.85 -7.30
C PRO A 94 -3.76 -1.89 -7.25
N LEU A 95 -3.78 -2.80 -8.23
CA LEU A 95 -4.76 -3.88 -8.35
C LEU A 95 -6.21 -3.39 -8.44
N SER A 96 -6.42 -2.20 -9.01
CA SER A 96 -7.73 -1.51 -9.00
C SER A 96 -8.85 -2.29 -9.70
N THR A 97 -8.53 -3.19 -10.63
CA THR A 97 -9.51 -4.01 -11.37
C THR A 97 -9.97 -5.25 -10.61
N THR A 98 -9.13 -5.76 -9.70
CA THR A 98 -9.41 -6.96 -8.89
C THR A 98 -9.74 -6.62 -7.45
N PHE A 99 -9.60 -5.35 -7.05
CA PHE A 99 -9.94 -4.88 -5.72
C PHE A 99 -11.43 -5.14 -5.43
N PRO A 100 -11.77 -6.04 -4.49
CA PRO A 100 -13.16 -6.41 -4.24
C PRO A 100 -13.95 -5.18 -3.74
N GLN A 101 -15.07 -4.88 -4.39
CA GLN A 101 -16.00 -3.86 -3.89
C GLN A 101 -16.38 -4.13 -2.43
N ALA A 102 -16.52 -5.40 -2.04
CA ALA A 102 -16.81 -5.81 -0.67
C ALA A 102 -15.74 -5.42 0.38
N LEU A 103 -14.46 -5.24 -0.01
CA LEU A 103 -13.44 -4.70 0.90
C LEU A 103 -13.65 -3.21 1.20
N VAL A 104 -14.38 -2.51 0.32
CA VAL A 104 -14.83 -1.12 0.49
C VAL A 104 -16.21 -1.08 1.19
N SER A 105 -17.06 -2.08 0.98
CA SER A 105 -18.45 -2.15 1.47
C SER A 105 -18.64 -2.62 2.92
N GLY A 106 -17.58 -3.03 3.63
CA GLY A 106 -17.70 -3.32 5.05
C GLY A 106 -17.88 -2.02 5.84
N ASP A 107 -18.96 -1.90 6.63
CA ASP A 107 -19.39 -0.69 7.35
C ASP A 107 -18.29 0.09 8.12
N LYS A 108 -17.16 -0.55 8.42
CA LYS A 108 -16.00 0.05 9.11
C LYS A 108 -14.99 0.77 8.21
N LYS A 109 -14.92 0.46 6.90
CA LYS A 109 -13.89 1.00 5.98
C LYS A 109 -14.34 2.18 5.12
N ILE A 110 -15.64 2.47 5.09
CA ILE A 110 -16.23 3.61 4.35
C ILE A 110 -15.72 4.96 4.89
N ASN A 111 -15.22 5.01 6.13
CA ASN A 111 -14.78 6.24 6.78
C ASN A 111 -13.25 6.47 6.79
N LEU A 112 -12.44 5.66 6.10
CA LEU A 112 -10.98 5.86 6.07
C LEU A 112 -10.65 7.17 5.34
N PRO A 113 -10.11 8.20 6.03
CA PRO A 113 -9.75 9.45 5.35
C PRO A 113 -8.54 9.24 4.45
N ILE A 114 -8.64 9.66 3.19
CA ILE A 114 -7.52 9.59 2.23
C ILE A 114 -7.22 11.00 1.73
N LEU A 115 -6.00 11.48 2.00
CA LEU A 115 -5.45 12.67 1.36
C LEU A 115 -4.57 12.22 0.19
N GLN A 116 -5.04 12.46 -1.03
CA GLN A 116 -4.28 12.19 -2.24
C GLN A 116 -3.87 13.49 -2.94
N CYS A 117 -2.57 13.64 -3.18
CA CYS A 117 -2.00 14.72 -3.99
C CYS A 117 -1.35 14.10 -5.23
N HIS A 118 -1.57 14.68 -6.41
CA HIS A 118 -0.98 14.18 -7.66
C HIS A 118 -0.08 15.23 -8.30
#